data_AF-A0A935U496-F1
#
_entry.id   AF-A0A935U496-F1
#
_cell.length_a   1.000
_cell.length_b   1.000
_cell.length_c   1.000
_cell.angle_alpha   90.00
_cell.angle_beta   90.00
_cell.angle_gamma   90.00
#
_symmetry.space_group_name_H-M   'P 1'
#
loop_
_entity.id
_entity.type
_entity.pdbx_description
1 polymer ?
#
loop_
_entity_poly.entity_id
_entity_poly.type
_entity_poly.pdbx_seq_one_letter_code
_entity_poly.pdbx_strand_id
1 'polypeptide(L)'
;MKKSTTVFLAAGLLAVLGLSARADETTPAPVATEGTTTPETIKRSDVKQNRGERMERQGERREERGERMEERGEKMQEKAEEVAADGHEKAAEKLENRGEHLENKGERLQNQGERRQKRGEHKQKRAKRMKNRGH
;
A
#
# COMPACT_ATOMS: atom_id res chain seq x y z
N MET A 1 -27.35 44.07 6.23
CA MET A 1 -26.63 45.08 5.44
C MET A 1 -26.21 46.22 6.37
N LYS A 2 -24.91 46.33 6.70
CA LYS A 2 -24.35 47.54 7.34
C LYS A 2 -22.98 47.79 6.71
N LYS A 3 -22.94 48.79 5.84
CA LYS A 3 -21.72 49.44 5.33
C LYS A 3 -21.28 50.43 6.40
N SER A 4 -19.99 50.51 6.70
CA SER A 4 -19.41 51.67 7.37
C SER A 4 -18.03 51.94 6.78
N THR A 5 -18.03 52.80 5.78
CA THR A 5 -16.91 53.62 5.29
C THR A 5 -16.65 54.78 6.24
N THR A 6 -15.38 55.17 6.38
CA THR A 6 -14.77 56.49 6.74
C THR A 6 -13.65 56.30 7.77
N VAL A 7 -12.49 56.97 7.75
CA VAL A 7 -11.87 57.98 6.89
C VAL A 7 -10.36 57.94 7.18
N PHE A 8 -9.56 58.21 6.15
CA PHE A 8 -8.11 58.43 6.22
C PHE A 8 -7.75 59.59 7.16
N LEU A 9 -6.68 59.42 7.95
CA LEU A 9 -5.94 60.54 8.51
C LEU A 9 -4.45 60.27 8.30
N ALA A 10 -3.89 60.95 7.31
CA ALA A 10 -2.48 61.02 7.02
C ALA A 10 -1.86 62.19 7.81
N ALA A 11 -0.73 61.91 8.46
CA ALA A 11 0.33 62.85 8.80
C ALA A 11 1.56 61.95 9.07
N GLY A 12 2.64 61.94 8.29
CA GLY A 12 3.30 63.05 7.66
C GLY A 12 4.48 63.47 8.54
N LEU A 13 5.63 62.78 8.43
CA LEU A 13 6.91 63.42 8.70
C LEU A 13 7.99 62.86 7.78
N LEU A 14 8.52 63.77 6.99
CA LEU A 14 9.62 63.65 6.04
C LEU A 14 10.94 63.63 6.82
N ALA A 15 11.80 62.66 6.56
CA ALA A 15 13.23 62.78 6.80
C ALA A 15 13.97 62.02 5.68
N VAL A 16 14.28 62.74 4.61
CA VAL A 16 15.26 62.34 3.60
C VAL A 16 16.63 62.79 4.11
N LEU A 17 17.58 61.86 4.26
CA LEU A 17 19.01 62.00 3.94
C LEU A 17 19.81 60.88 4.63
N GLY A 18 20.32 59.94 3.83
CA GLY A 18 21.17 58.87 4.32
C GLY A 18 21.55 57.87 3.23
N LEU A 19 22.19 58.36 2.16
CA LEU A 19 22.85 57.52 1.18
C LEU A 19 24.05 56.84 1.86
N SER A 20 23.96 55.53 2.10
CA SER A 20 25.14 54.68 2.27
C SER A 20 24.78 53.26 1.86
N ALA A 21 25.39 52.85 0.76
CA ALA A 21 25.36 51.49 0.26
C ALA A 21 25.85 50.53 1.33
N ARG A 22 25.06 49.50 1.63
CA ARG A 22 25.59 48.22 2.08
C ARG A 22 24.69 47.13 1.52
N ALA A 23 25.29 46.34 0.63
CA ALA A 23 24.77 45.08 0.16
C ALA A 23 24.55 44.12 1.34
N ASP A 24 23.84 43.04 1.06
CA ASP A 24 23.68 41.83 1.86
C ASP A 24 22.61 41.90 2.96
N GLU A 25 21.42 41.41 2.62
CA GLU A 25 20.94 40.08 3.04
C GLU A 25 19.48 39.91 2.58
N THR A 26 19.31 39.63 1.29
CA THR A 26 18.10 38.89 0.86
C THR A 26 18.19 37.52 1.50
N THR A 27 17.44 37.29 2.57
CA THR A 27 17.11 35.94 3.02
C THR A 27 16.46 35.24 1.82
N PRO A 28 17.09 34.22 1.19
CA PRO A 28 16.38 33.50 0.15
C PRO A 28 15.23 32.78 0.84
N ALA A 29 14.00 33.10 0.42
CA ALA A 29 12.84 32.23 0.64
C ALA A 29 13.26 30.78 0.31
N PRO A 30 12.74 29.74 1.01
CA PRO A 30 13.12 28.37 0.72
C PRO A 30 12.88 28.11 -0.77
N VAL A 31 13.98 28.07 -1.52
CA VAL A 31 13.97 27.79 -2.94
C VAL A 31 13.29 26.44 -3.06
N ALA A 32 12.16 26.41 -3.75
CA ALA A 32 11.58 25.18 -4.22
C ALA A 32 12.64 24.54 -5.13
N THR A 33 13.44 23.63 -4.57
CA THR A 33 14.48 22.93 -5.31
C THR A 33 13.80 22.04 -6.33
N GLU A 34 13.84 22.49 -7.58
CA GLU A 34 13.46 21.72 -8.76
C GLU A 34 14.33 20.46 -8.85
N GLY A 35 13.67 19.31 -8.92
CA GLY A 35 14.11 18.12 -9.65
C GLY A 35 15.40 17.38 -9.27
N THR A 36 15.81 17.36 -8.00
CA THR A 36 16.92 16.46 -7.58
C THR A 36 16.43 15.37 -6.62
N THR A 37 16.24 14.15 -7.13
CA THR A 37 15.87 12.98 -6.33
C THR A 37 17.02 12.70 -5.38
N THR A 38 16.86 13.00 -4.08
CA THR A 38 17.97 12.78 -3.14
C THR A 38 18.35 11.30 -3.13
N PRO A 39 19.65 10.95 -2.98
CA PRO A 39 20.08 9.56 -2.86
C PRO A 39 19.31 8.78 -1.77
N GLU A 40 18.86 9.49 -0.72
CA GLU A 40 17.99 8.94 0.31
C GLU A 40 16.59 8.57 -0.21
N THR A 41 15.99 9.40 -1.06
CA THR A 41 14.67 9.16 -1.65
C THR A 41 14.70 7.95 -2.58
N ILE A 42 15.78 7.81 -3.36
CA ILE A 42 16.01 6.63 -4.23
C ILE A 42 16.12 5.37 -3.35
N LYS A 43 17.02 5.36 -2.36
CA LYS A 43 17.17 4.21 -1.43
C LYS A 43 15.85 3.82 -0.76
N ARG A 44 15.10 4.79 -0.24
CA ARG A 44 13.78 4.54 0.39
C ARG A 44 12.77 3.96 -0.60
N SER A 45 12.80 4.40 -1.85
CA SER A 45 11.92 3.88 -2.90
C SER A 45 12.28 2.45 -3.30
N ASP A 46 13.57 2.11 -3.41
CA ASP A 46 14.04 0.75 -3.72
C ASP A 46 13.67 -0.23 -2.59
N VAL A 47 13.86 0.17 -1.34
CA VAL A 47 13.42 -0.63 -0.18
C VAL A 47 11.91 -0.89 -0.22
N LYS A 48 11.11 0.10 -0.64
CA LYS A 48 9.67 -0.08 -0.79
C LYS A 48 9.32 -1.01 -1.95
N GLN A 49 10.02 -0.90 -3.08
CA GLN A 49 9.84 -1.76 -4.24
C GLN A 49 10.14 -3.23 -3.88
N ASN A 50 11.32 -3.49 -3.31
CA ASN A 50 11.73 -4.84 -2.86
C ASN A 50 10.74 -5.43 -1.84
N ARG A 51 10.23 -4.59 -0.93
CA ARG A 51 9.19 -5.02 0.02
C ARG A 51 7.85 -5.30 -0.67
N GLY A 52 7.53 -4.61 -1.76
CA GLY A 52 6.36 -4.87 -2.60
C GLY A 52 6.46 -6.25 -3.25
N GLU A 53 7.54 -6.50 -3.97
CA GLU A 53 7.82 -7.79 -4.62
C GLU A 53 7.80 -8.96 -3.62
N ARG A 54 8.42 -8.77 -2.44
CA ARG A 54 8.37 -9.81 -1.39
C ARG A 54 6.95 -10.09 -0.91
N MET A 55 6.07 -9.08 -0.89
CA MET A 55 4.66 -9.29 -0.53
C MET A 55 3.92 -10.03 -1.64
N GLU A 56 4.14 -9.70 -2.92
CA GLU A 56 3.58 -10.44 -4.06
C GLU A 56 3.98 -11.92 -4.03
N ARG A 57 5.28 -12.23 -3.94
CA ARG A 57 5.76 -13.63 -3.84
C ARG A 57 5.18 -14.37 -2.63
N GLN A 58 4.89 -13.66 -1.54
CA GLN A 58 4.23 -14.25 -0.37
C GLN A 58 2.71 -14.45 -0.58
N GLY A 59 2.11 -13.66 -1.45
CA GLY A 59 0.73 -13.79 -1.88
C GLY A 59 0.57 -15.03 -2.76
N GLU A 60 1.39 -15.14 -3.81
CA GLU A 60 1.44 -16.31 -4.70
C GLU A 60 1.60 -17.62 -3.92
N ARG A 61 2.58 -17.71 -3.02
CA ARG A 61 2.76 -18.91 -2.17
C ARG A 61 1.58 -19.23 -1.27
N ARG A 62 0.74 -18.24 -0.94
CA ARG A 62 -0.48 -18.45 -0.14
C ARG A 62 -1.62 -18.95 -1.02
N GLU A 63 -1.74 -18.44 -2.24
CA GLU A 63 -2.68 -18.95 -3.25
C GLU A 63 -2.36 -20.41 -3.60
N GLU A 64 -1.11 -20.73 -3.95
CA GLU A 64 -0.68 -22.10 -4.24
C GLU A 64 -0.88 -23.06 -3.04
N ARG A 65 -0.80 -22.53 -1.82
CA ARG A 65 -1.13 -23.33 -0.63
C ARG A 65 -2.65 -23.49 -0.48
N GLY A 66 -3.42 -22.50 -0.89
CA GLY A 66 -4.87 -22.55 -0.92
C GLY A 66 -5.38 -23.62 -1.88
N GLU A 67 -4.91 -23.59 -3.12
CA GLU A 67 -5.22 -24.57 -4.17
C GLU A 67 -4.93 -26.00 -3.72
N ARG A 68 -3.75 -26.25 -3.12
CA ARG A 68 -3.39 -27.58 -2.57
C ARG A 68 -4.31 -28.05 -1.44
N MET A 69 -4.93 -27.13 -0.71
CA MET A 69 -5.86 -27.49 0.37
C MET A 69 -7.23 -27.81 -0.20
N GLU A 70 -7.69 -27.09 -1.23
CA GLU A 70 -8.88 -27.44 -2.00
C GLU A 70 -8.75 -28.81 -2.66
N GLU A 71 -7.65 -29.06 -3.40
CA GLU A 71 -7.41 -30.38 -4.03
C GLU A 71 -7.41 -31.52 -2.99
N ARG A 72 -6.89 -31.26 -1.79
CA ARG A 72 -6.92 -32.24 -0.69
C ARG A 72 -8.33 -32.41 -0.12
N GLY A 73 -9.14 -31.37 -0.13
CA GLY A 73 -10.54 -31.41 0.26
C GLY A 73 -11.36 -32.29 -0.67
N GLU A 74 -11.23 -32.05 -1.98
CA GLU A 74 -11.88 -32.83 -3.04
C GLU A 74 -11.53 -34.32 -2.94
N LYS A 75 -10.23 -34.65 -2.81
CA LYS A 75 -9.78 -36.04 -2.62
C LYS A 75 -10.32 -36.68 -1.33
N MET A 76 -10.71 -35.89 -0.35
CA MET A 76 -11.29 -36.40 0.88
C MET A 76 -12.79 -36.66 0.73
N GLN A 77 -13.49 -35.83 -0.07
CA GLN A 77 -14.87 -36.08 -0.47
C GLN A 77 -14.98 -37.35 -1.33
N GLU A 78 -14.09 -37.53 -2.31
CA GLU A 78 -14.03 -38.77 -3.12
C GLU A 78 -13.87 -40.02 -2.23
N LYS A 79 -13.00 -39.96 -1.22
CA LYS A 79 -12.85 -41.04 -0.24
C LYS A 79 -14.07 -41.21 0.66
N ALA A 80 -14.79 -40.13 0.95
CA ALA A 80 -16.03 -40.22 1.70
C ALA A 80 -17.06 -41.03 0.91
N GLU A 81 -17.17 -40.81 -0.41
CA GLU A 81 -18.05 -41.57 -1.28
C GLU A 81 -17.70 -43.07 -1.31
N GLU A 82 -16.41 -43.41 -1.42
CA GLU A 82 -15.94 -44.80 -1.36
C GLU A 82 -16.32 -45.46 -0.02
N VAL A 83 -16.06 -44.78 1.10
CA VAL A 83 -16.37 -45.28 2.45
C VAL A 83 -17.89 -45.38 2.68
N ALA A 84 -18.68 -44.49 2.09
CA ALA A 84 -20.13 -44.57 2.13
C ALA A 84 -20.65 -45.78 1.34
N ALA A 85 -20.08 -46.05 0.17
CA ALA A 85 -20.41 -47.22 -0.65
C ALA A 85 -20.12 -48.55 0.07
N ASP A 86 -19.08 -48.57 0.91
CA ASP A 86 -18.76 -49.71 1.79
C ASP A 86 -19.71 -49.85 3.01
N GLY A 87 -20.70 -48.96 3.16
CA GLY A 87 -21.69 -48.98 4.24
C GLY A 87 -21.25 -48.28 5.53
N HIS A 88 -20.16 -47.51 5.50
CA HIS A 88 -19.63 -46.80 6.66
C HIS A 88 -20.03 -45.32 6.69
N GLU A 89 -21.34 -45.05 6.70
CA GLU A 89 -21.92 -43.69 6.61
C GLU A 89 -21.30 -42.66 7.57
N LYS A 90 -21.16 -42.99 8.86
CA LYS A 90 -20.59 -42.06 9.86
C LYS A 90 -19.11 -41.74 9.63
N ALA A 91 -18.37 -42.66 9.01
CA ALA A 91 -16.97 -42.43 8.67
C ALA A 91 -16.88 -41.56 7.40
N ALA A 92 -17.74 -41.81 6.42
CA ALA A 92 -17.88 -40.99 5.23
C ALA A 92 -18.24 -39.54 5.58
N GLU A 93 -19.27 -39.32 6.40
CA GLU A 93 -19.68 -37.97 6.84
C GLU A 93 -18.52 -37.20 7.50
N LYS A 94 -17.68 -37.87 8.29
CA LYS A 94 -16.50 -37.24 8.90
C LYS A 94 -15.45 -36.85 7.87
N LEU A 95 -15.28 -37.65 6.82
CA LEU A 95 -14.35 -37.36 5.72
C LEU A 95 -14.88 -36.19 4.88
N GLU A 96 -16.17 -36.19 4.54
CA GLU A 96 -16.82 -35.11 3.80
C GLU A 96 -16.68 -33.76 4.53
N ASN A 97 -17.07 -33.71 5.81
CA ASN A 97 -16.92 -32.52 6.65
C ASN A 97 -15.46 -32.03 6.72
N ARG A 98 -14.51 -32.96 6.73
CA ARG A 98 -13.09 -32.62 6.76
C ARG A 98 -12.59 -32.14 5.39
N GLY A 99 -13.15 -32.66 4.30
CA GLY A 99 -12.94 -32.20 2.93
C GLY A 99 -13.40 -30.76 2.77
N GLU A 100 -14.66 -30.47 3.12
CA GLU A 100 -15.24 -29.13 3.08
C GLU A 100 -14.44 -28.13 3.93
N HIS A 101 -13.96 -28.55 5.11
CA HIS A 101 -13.09 -27.71 5.93
C HIS A 101 -11.76 -27.36 5.25
N LEU A 102 -11.20 -28.29 4.46
CA LEU A 102 -9.96 -28.05 3.73
C LEU A 102 -10.18 -27.11 2.54
N GLU A 103 -11.26 -27.27 1.80
CA GLU A 103 -11.69 -26.35 0.72
C GLU A 103 -11.89 -24.94 1.25
N ASN A 104 -12.73 -24.77 2.28
CA ASN A 104 -12.97 -23.47 2.91
C ASN A 104 -11.68 -22.81 3.41
N LYS A 105 -10.74 -23.61 3.93
CA LYS A 105 -9.44 -23.13 4.36
C LYS A 105 -8.53 -22.77 3.18
N GLY A 106 -8.64 -23.51 2.08
CA GLY A 106 -7.97 -23.24 0.82
C GLY A 106 -8.39 -21.89 0.26
N GLU A 107 -9.70 -21.68 0.12
CA GLU A 107 -10.27 -20.46 -0.44
C GLU A 107 -9.86 -19.24 0.40
N ARG A 108 -9.88 -19.39 1.73
CA ARG A 108 -9.42 -18.33 2.64
C ARG A 108 -7.93 -18.01 2.46
N LEU A 109 -7.09 -18.99 2.15
CA LEU A 109 -5.67 -18.78 1.87
C LEU A 109 -5.46 -18.09 0.52
N GLN A 110 -6.19 -18.48 -0.52
CA GLN A 110 -6.19 -17.81 -1.83
C GLN A 110 -6.57 -16.34 -1.69
N ASN A 111 -7.73 -16.07 -1.06
CA ASN A 111 -8.19 -14.71 -0.76
C ASN A 111 -7.15 -13.88 0.02
N GLN A 112 -6.45 -14.48 0.98
CA GLN A 112 -5.36 -13.81 1.70
C GLN A 112 -4.12 -13.59 0.85
N GLY A 113 -3.83 -14.51 -0.07
CA GLY A 113 -2.77 -14.38 -1.06
C GLY A 113 -3.02 -13.17 -1.94
N GLU A 114 -4.21 -13.08 -2.55
CA GLU A 114 -4.52 -12.01 -3.49
C GLU A 114 -4.45 -10.64 -2.82
N ARG A 115 -5.01 -10.52 -1.62
CA ARG A 115 -4.95 -9.27 -0.83
C ARG A 115 -3.50 -8.86 -0.57
N ARG A 116 -2.61 -9.83 -0.38
CA ARG A 116 -1.18 -9.57 -0.17
C ARG A 116 -0.49 -9.15 -1.46
N GLN A 117 -0.82 -9.78 -2.60
CA GLN A 117 -0.33 -9.37 -3.91
C GLN A 117 -0.74 -7.92 -4.22
N LYS A 118 -2.04 -7.61 -4.12
CA LYS A 118 -2.59 -6.25 -4.28
C LYS A 118 -1.88 -5.22 -3.40
N ARG A 119 -1.54 -5.59 -2.15
CA ARG A 119 -0.76 -4.73 -1.24
C ARG A 119 0.69 -4.57 -1.67
N GLY A 120 1.30 -5.63 -2.20
CA GLY A 120 2.60 -5.61 -2.89
C GLY A 120 2.62 -4.57 -3.99
N GLU A 121 1.69 -4.70 -4.93
CA GLU A 121 1.62 -3.83 -6.10
C GLU A 121 1.43 -2.37 -5.69
N HIS A 122 0.54 -2.10 -4.73
CA HIS A 122 0.31 -0.75 -4.25
C HIS A 122 1.59 -0.13 -3.66
N LYS A 123 2.39 -0.94 -2.95
CA LYS A 123 3.68 -0.49 -2.42
C LYS A 123 4.68 -0.19 -3.54
N GLN A 124 4.73 -1.01 -4.59
CA GLN A 124 5.56 -0.75 -5.77
C GLN A 124 5.13 0.51 -6.51
N LYS A 125 3.81 0.69 -6.75
CA LYS A 125 3.24 1.93 -7.33
C LYS A 125 3.63 3.16 -6.52
N ARG A 126 3.58 3.07 -5.17
CA ARG A 126 4.03 4.15 -4.28
C ARG A 126 5.53 4.40 -4.37
N ALA A 127 6.35 3.36 -4.48
CA ALA A 127 7.80 3.49 -4.70
C ALA A 127 8.10 4.23 -6.00
N LYS A 128 7.44 3.85 -7.12
CA LYS A 128 7.58 4.53 -8.40
C LYS A 128 7.18 6.01 -8.33
N ARG A 129 6.07 6.33 -7.66
CA ARG A 129 5.67 7.73 -7.41
C ARG A 129 6.70 8.51 -6.59
N MET A 130 7.38 7.88 -5.64
CA MET A 130 8.44 8.53 -4.87
C MET A 130 9.67 8.83 -5.73
N LYS A 131 10.07 7.90 -6.60
CA LYS A 131 11.14 8.14 -7.59
C LYS A 131 10.77 9.33 -8.50
N ASN A 132 9.55 9.31 -9.02
CA ASN A 132 9.06 10.33 -9.95
C ASN A 132 8.88 11.73 -9.35
N ARG A 133 8.62 11.85 -8.05
CA ARG A 133 8.45 13.15 -7.36
C ARG A 133 9.75 13.82 -6.95
N GLY A 134 10.88 13.11 -7.02
CA GLY A 134 12.19 13.74 -6.85
C GLY A 134 12.80 14.22 -8.17
N HIS A 135 12.20 13.88 -9.32
CA HIS A 135 12.55 14.46 -10.61
C HIS A 135 11.96 15.84 -10.81
#